data_AF-A0A7Z2ZPR4-F1
#
_entry.id   AF-A0A7Z2ZPR4-F1
#
_cell.length_a   1.000
_cell.length_b   1.000
_cell.length_c   1.000
_cell.angle_alpha   90.00
_cell.angle_beta   90.00
_cell.angle_gamma   90.00
#
_symmetry.space_group_name_H-M   'P 1'
#
loop_
_entity.id
_entity.type
_entity.pdbx_description
1 polymer ?
#
loop_
_entity_poly.entity_id
_entity_poly.type
_entity_poly.pdbx_seq_one_letter_code
_entity_poly.pdbx_strand_id
1 'polypeptide(L)'
;MALNHYKKAILCLILILVFFTFTYSNRINESSYKPVQEKLDIVTSTANLAPAYDVIVTGTDPEGIMAAISAARNDLKVLLIDNRDRSILGGLMTLGWLNSLDLNKAPVSYRFWNKPVYLDKGLFQEWHEGIRGTSFDVNHAANLFHRMVAAEPNIDLLLKVRKMVPEMADNRVIGMRIIKEDGTEARISSNAIIDATQDADVAVAAGADYTTGREDIGEPNAQMAVTLVIKLSGVTDKIWNELKHHKNTGFDDRSIWGYQEAREYESSNPSRVKIRSLNMGRQDGDTLLINSMQIYGVNPLEPVSVQEGIRIGSTEAPLIVDYLKKKFKEFRELEFAGTAPELYVRETRHIVGEYRLRMADLMENRDHWDAIAYGAYEVDIQSLDASNKGSIMMVPEQYGIPFRSLVPLKVDGLLVVGRSASFDTLPHGSARVMPLGMATGEAAGAAVKLAIDRGITLRELSRSKLDIAELRNRLTNQGMDLRMRNFATPAYAKHKDYKGLITATSLFLTIGGYANDGWKLDGASSAKRFANGIRTLQKRYPDSLPNKLQASFITEQSPNEPLTLEKACSIIVLAAGLKEERDASLQMLMEQGWIEKDTVNGMNNPDKLTNGDTFMLIRDFVKNRVGVTFE
;
A
#
# COMPACT_ATOMS: atom_id res chain seq x y z
N MET A 1 -54.55 24.27 9.03
CA MET A 1 -53.20 24.21 9.61
C MET A 1 -52.96 22.99 10.52
N ALA A 2 -53.89 22.62 11.42
CA ALA A 2 -53.72 21.46 12.32
C ALA A 2 -53.48 20.10 11.60
N LEU A 3 -54.19 19.83 10.48
CA LEU A 3 -54.07 18.56 9.74
C LEU A 3 -52.66 18.32 9.15
N ASN A 4 -51.91 19.39 8.85
CA ASN A 4 -50.58 19.31 8.26
C ASN A 4 -49.50 19.02 9.31
N HIS A 5 -49.74 19.44 10.56
CA HIS A 5 -48.89 19.09 11.70
C HIS A 5 -49.02 17.62 12.09
N TYR A 6 -50.24 17.06 12.06
CA TYR A 6 -50.46 15.63 12.32
C TYR A 6 -49.77 14.74 11.27
N LYS A 7 -49.84 15.10 9.98
CA LYS A 7 -49.15 14.34 8.92
C LYS A 7 -47.62 14.35 9.07
N LYS A 8 -47.03 15.49 9.44
CA LYS A 8 -45.58 15.59 9.71
C LYS A 8 -45.17 14.82 10.96
N ALA A 9 -45.98 14.86 12.01
CA ALA A 9 -45.72 14.09 13.23
C ALA A 9 -45.79 12.57 12.99
N ILE A 10 -46.78 12.11 12.22
CA ILE A 10 -46.90 10.69 11.81
C ILE A 10 -45.73 10.27 10.93
N LEU A 11 -45.31 11.11 9.97
CA LEU A 11 -44.14 10.82 9.13
C LEU A 11 -42.84 10.74 9.94
N CYS A 12 -42.63 11.64 10.90
CA CYS A 12 -41.50 11.55 11.83
C CYS A 12 -41.56 10.29 12.69
N LEU A 13 -42.73 9.93 13.21
CA LEU A 13 -42.91 8.69 13.97
C LEU A 13 -42.62 7.45 13.14
N ILE A 14 -43.05 7.41 11.87
CA ILE A 14 -42.74 6.31 10.94
C ILE A 14 -41.24 6.26 10.65
N LEU A 15 -40.58 7.40 10.41
CA LEU A 15 -39.13 7.44 10.18
C LEU A 15 -38.34 7.01 11.42
N ILE A 16 -38.78 7.40 12.62
CA ILE A 16 -38.20 6.94 13.89
C ILE A 16 -38.44 5.44 14.06
N LEU A 17 -39.64 4.93 13.76
CA LEU A 17 -39.94 3.52 13.88
C LEU A 17 -39.13 2.67 12.88
N VAL A 18 -38.99 3.13 11.63
CA VAL A 18 -38.15 2.51 10.59
C VAL A 18 -36.69 2.55 10.98
N PHE A 19 -36.21 3.65 11.56
CA PHE A 19 -34.85 3.76 12.09
C PHE A 19 -34.62 2.81 13.27
N PHE A 20 -35.60 2.70 14.18
CA PHE A 20 -35.54 1.78 15.31
C PHE A 20 -35.66 0.32 14.88
N THR A 21 -36.51 -0.04 13.92
CA THR A 21 -36.60 -1.40 13.41
C THR A 21 -35.38 -1.77 12.58
N PHE A 22 -34.80 -0.85 11.80
CA PHE A 22 -33.54 -1.07 11.09
C PHE A 22 -32.36 -1.25 12.06
N THR A 23 -32.24 -0.41 13.07
CA THR A 23 -31.18 -0.54 14.09
C THR A 23 -31.38 -1.74 15.02
N TYR A 24 -32.63 -2.08 15.34
CA TYR A 24 -32.97 -3.28 16.11
C TYR A 24 -32.78 -4.56 15.30
N SER A 25 -33.13 -4.58 14.01
CA SER A 25 -32.86 -5.70 13.11
C SER A 25 -31.36 -5.90 12.88
N ASN A 26 -30.59 -4.81 12.74
CA ASN A 26 -29.12 -4.91 12.65
C ASN A 26 -28.51 -5.41 13.96
N ARG A 27 -29.03 -4.99 15.13
CA ARG A 27 -28.62 -5.53 16.44
C ARG A 27 -29.00 -7.00 16.65
N ILE A 28 -30.16 -7.42 16.18
CA ILE A 28 -30.57 -8.83 16.26
C ILE A 28 -29.71 -9.70 15.34
N ASN A 29 -29.36 -9.23 14.14
CA ASN A 29 -28.45 -9.92 13.22
C ASN A 29 -27.00 -10.00 13.74
N GLU A 30 -26.52 -9.01 14.50
CA GLU A 30 -25.24 -9.12 15.22
C GLU A 30 -25.31 -10.14 16.37
N SER A 31 -26.46 -10.25 17.07
CA SER A 31 -26.62 -11.15 18.24
C SER A 31 -26.88 -12.63 17.92
N SER A 32 -27.25 -12.96 16.67
CA SER A 32 -27.64 -14.31 16.24
C SER A 32 -26.57 -15.07 15.45
N TYR A 33 -25.46 -14.41 15.10
CA TYR A 33 -24.34 -15.06 14.42
C TYR A 33 -23.61 -15.99 15.38
N LYS A 34 -23.79 -17.30 15.19
CA LYS A 34 -22.90 -18.30 15.77
C LYS A 34 -21.74 -18.50 14.78
N PRO A 35 -20.50 -18.13 15.14
CA PRO A 35 -19.36 -18.38 14.28
C PRO A 35 -19.21 -19.90 14.14
N VAL A 36 -19.51 -20.39 12.94
CA VAL A 36 -19.23 -21.76 12.53
C VAL A 36 -18.32 -21.62 11.33
N GLN A 37 -17.11 -22.15 11.44
CA GLN A 37 -16.15 -22.11 10.35
C GLN A 37 -16.76 -22.72 9.08
N GLU A 38 -16.85 -21.90 8.04
CA GLU A 38 -17.34 -22.37 6.74
C GLU A 38 -16.33 -23.34 6.12
N LYS A 39 -16.85 -24.37 5.46
CA LYS A 39 -16.03 -25.16 4.53
C LYS A 39 -15.78 -24.33 3.27
N LEU A 40 -14.61 -24.49 2.68
CA LEU A 40 -14.29 -23.85 1.41
C LEU A 40 -15.20 -24.39 0.31
N ASP A 41 -15.76 -23.47 -0.48
CA ASP A 41 -16.51 -23.78 -1.69
C ASP A 41 -15.57 -24.35 -2.76
N ILE A 42 -16.10 -25.25 -3.58
CA ILE A 42 -15.35 -25.80 -4.73
C ILE A 42 -15.44 -24.79 -5.87
N VAL A 43 -14.32 -24.11 -6.14
CA VAL A 43 -14.21 -23.19 -7.29
C VAL A 43 -13.85 -23.99 -8.54
N THR A 44 -14.69 -23.88 -9.57
CA THR A 44 -14.51 -24.61 -10.83
C THR A 44 -14.22 -23.62 -11.96
N SER A 45 -13.22 -23.93 -12.78
CA SER A 45 -12.94 -23.15 -13.99
C SER A 45 -13.98 -23.38 -15.07
N THR A 46 -14.27 -22.35 -15.87
CA THR A 46 -15.08 -22.45 -17.08
C THR A 46 -14.43 -23.44 -18.06
N ALA A 47 -15.20 -24.45 -18.48
CA ALA A 47 -14.71 -25.50 -19.37
C ALA A 47 -14.41 -24.98 -20.79
N ASN A 48 -15.32 -24.16 -21.34
CA ASN A 48 -15.24 -23.67 -22.71
C ASN A 48 -15.06 -22.15 -22.70
N LEU A 49 -13.87 -21.69 -23.08
CA LEU A 49 -13.61 -20.26 -23.23
C LEU A 49 -14.12 -19.76 -24.59
N ALA A 50 -14.54 -18.51 -24.61
CA ALA A 50 -14.81 -17.78 -25.84
C ALA A 50 -13.51 -17.41 -26.56
N PRO A 51 -13.53 -17.25 -27.90
CA PRO A 51 -12.36 -16.78 -28.65
C PRO A 51 -12.07 -15.28 -28.44
N ALA A 52 -13.04 -14.54 -27.88
CA ALA A 52 -12.96 -13.10 -27.66
C ALA A 52 -13.71 -12.71 -26.38
N TYR A 53 -13.13 -11.75 -25.67
CA TYR A 53 -13.70 -11.08 -24.49
C TYR A 53 -13.55 -9.57 -24.67
N ASP A 54 -14.38 -8.77 -24.00
CA ASP A 54 -14.15 -7.33 -23.98
C ASP A 54 -12.92 -7.00 -23.15
N VAL A 55 -12.73 -7.72 -22.04
CA VAL A 55 -11.59 -7.55 -21.14
C VAL A 55 -11.11 -8.88 -20.56
N ILE A 56 -9.80 -9.02 -20.45
CA ILE A 56 -9.15 -10.09 -19.67
C ILE A 56 -8.60 -9.46 -18.39
N VAL A 57 -8.90 -10.04 -17.24
CA VAL A 57 -8.38 -9.63 -15.94
C VAL A 57 -7.46 -10.73 -15.42
N THR A 58 -6.18 -10.42 -15.23
CA THR A 58 -5.19 -11.41 -14.79
C THR A 58 -4.87 -11.26 -13.31
N GLY A 59 -5.02 -12.33 -12.53
CA GLY A 59 -4.81 -12.36 -11.08
C GLY A 59 -6.12 -12.40 -10.30
N THR A 60 -6.21 -13.29 -9.31
CA THR A 60 -7.39 -13.48 -8.43
C THR A 60 -7.13 -13.03 -6.99
N ASP A 61 -6.19 -12.11 -6.80
CA ASP A 61 -6.14 -11.27 -5.61
C ASP A 61 -7.36 -10.29 -5.61
N PRO A 62 -7.76 -9.74 -4.46
CA PRO A 62 -8.97 -8.94 -4.31
C PRO A 62 -9.15 -7.83 -5.36
N GLU A 63 -8.06 -7.18 -5.78
CA GLU A 63 -8.06 -6.12 -6.79
C GLU A 63 -8.51 -6.63 -8.17
N GLY A 64 -8.01 -7.79 -8.59
CA GLY A 64 -8.42 -8.42 -9.85
C GLY A 64 -9.86 -8.92 -9.80
N ILE A 65 -10.30 -9.42 -8.65
CA ILE A 65 -11.70 -9.82 -8.45
C ILE A 65 -12.62 -8.61 -8.56
N MET A 66 -12.29 -7.49 -7.91
CA MET A 66 -13.11 -6.26 -8.02
C MET A 66 -13.12 -5.71 -9.44
N ALA A 67 -11.99 -5.77 -10.16
CA ALA A 67 -11.92 -5.35 -11.55
C ALA A 67 -12.81 -6.19 -12.47
N ALA A 68 -12.79 -7.52 -12.30
CA ALA A 68 -13.64 -8.43 -13.07
C ALA A 68 -15.13 -8.22 -12.80
N ILE A 69 -15.53 -8.08 -11.53
CA ILE A 69 -16.92 -7.82 -11.14
C ILE A 69 -17.37 -6.45 -11.67
N SER A 70 -16.57 -5.41 -11.50
CA SER A 70 -16.89 -4.08 -12.03
C SER A 70 -17.07 -4.10 -13.54
N ALA A 71 -16.15 -4.73 -14.28
CA ALA A 71 -16.30 -4.89 -15.72
C ALA A 71 -17.60 -5.62 -16.10
N ALA A 72 -17.90 -6.74 -15.45
CA ALA A 72 -19.11 -7.53 -15.72
C ALA A 72 -20.41 -6.78 -15.41
N ARG A 73 -20.46 -6.04 -14.30
CA ARG A 73 -21.59 -5.16 -13.91
C ARG A 73 -21.73 -3.92 -14.81
N ASN A 74 -20.71 -3.62 -15.59
CA ASN A 74 -20.75 -2.65 -16.67
C ASN A 74 -21.05 -3.33 -18.03
N ASP A 75 -21.65 -4.51 -18.02
CA ASP A 75 -22.07 -5.29 -19.19
C ASP A 75 -20.93 -5.77 -20.11
N LEU A 76 -19.69 -5.84 -19.62
CA LEU A 76 -18.58 -6.42 -20.36
C LEU A 76 -18.56 -7.94 -20.23
N LYS A 77 -18.16 -8.61 -21.30
CA LYS A 77 -17.77 -10.03 -21.27
C LYS A 77 -16.33 -10.14 -20.76
N VAL A 78 -16.14 -10.85 -19.65
CA VAL A 78 -14.90 -10.86 -18.87
C VAL A 78 -14.30 -12.26 -18.84
N LEU A 79 -12.98 -12.35 -19.02
CA LEU A 79 -12.19 -13.52 -18.62
C LEU A 79 -11.36 -13.16 -17.38
N LEU A 80 -11.69 -13.75 -16.23
CA LEU A 80 -10.88 -13.67 -15.01
C LEU A 80 -9.95 -14.89 -14.97
N ILE A 81 -8.64 -14.67 -14.99
CA ILE A 81 -7.64 -15.73 -15.19
C ILE A 81 -6.52 -15.65 -14.15
N ASP A 82 -6.04 -16.79 -13.63
CA ASP A 82 -4.92 -16.86 -12.68
C ASP A 82 -3.91 -17.93 -13.09
N ASN A 83 -2.62 -17.60 -12.99
CA ASN A 83 -1.51 -18.50 -13.32
C ASN A 83 -0.81 -19.13 -12.10
N ARG A 84 -1.26 -18.83 -10.89
CA ARG A 84 -0.77 -19.47 -9.67
C ARG A 84 -1.54 -20.76 -9.41
N ASP A 85 -0.91 -21.68 -8.68
CA ASP A 85 -1.54 -22.93 -8.27
C ASP A 85 -2.51 -22.69 -7.11
N ARG A 86 -3.65 -22.07 -7.44
CA ARG A 86 -4.70 -21.69 -6.50
C ARG A 86 -6.00 -22.40 -6.85
N SER A 87 -6.72 -22.82 -5.82
CA SER A 87 -8.06 -23.43 -5.93
C SER A 87 -9.15 -22.60 -5.24
N ILE A 88 -8.80 -21.44 -4.71
CA ILE A 88 -9.69 -20.49 -4.05
C ILE A 88 -9.35 -19.06 -4.50
N LEU A 89 -10.28 -18.14 -4.32
CA LEU A 89 -10.10 -16.72 -4.66
C LEU A 89 -9.65 -15.90 -3.44
N GLY A 90 -9.11 -14.70 -3.67
CA GLY A 90 -8.81 -13.71 -2.63
C GLY A 90 -7.33 -13.59 -2.25
N GLY A 91 -6.44 -14.33 -2.91
CA GLY A 91 -4.98 -14.14 -2.86
C GLY A 91 -4.42 -13.90 -1.45
N LEU A 92 -3.77 -12.74 -1.22
CA LEU A 92 -3.16 -12.42 0.07
C LEU A 92 -4.13 -12.47 1.27
N MET A 93 -5.41 -12.14 1.09
CA MET A 93 -6.40 -12.20 2.17
C MET A 93 -6.71 -13.65 2.60
N THR A 94 -6.71 -14.59 1.66
CA THR A 94 -7.21 -15.96 1.88
C THR A 94 -6.12 -17.02 1.93
N LEU A 95 -5.06 -16.88 1.11
CA LEU A 95 -3.90 -17.77 1.03
C LEU A 95 -2.67 -17.18 1.72
N GLY A 96 -2.53 -15.85 1.73
CA GLY A 96 -1.53 -15.16 2.56
C GLY A 96 -1.94 -15.03 4.03
N TRP A 97 -3.20 -15.36 4.35
CA TRP A 97 -3.81 -15.19 5.68
C TRP A 97 -3.66 -13.77 6.24
N LEU A 98 -3.61 -12.76 5.36
CA LEU A 98 -3.69 -11.35 5.74
C LEU A 98 -5.14 -11.02 6.13
N ASN A 99 -5.55 -11.48 7.31
CA ASN A 99 -6.93 -11.44 7.73
C ASN A 99 -7.29 -10.24 8.62
N SER A 100 -6.35 -9.30 8.80
CA SER A 100 -6.57 -8.01 9.47
C SER A 100 -6.43 -6.90 8.43
N LEU A 101 -7.42 -6.02 8.36
CA LEU A 101 -7.50 -4.99 7.32
C LEU A 101 -6.84 -3.67 7.75
N ASP A 102 -5.99 -3.16 6.87
CA ASP A 102 -5.45 -1.81 6.91
C ASP A 102 -6.46 -0.84 6.27
N LEU A 103 -7.39 -0.33 7.07
CA LEU A 103 -8.55 0.45 6.61
C LEU A 103 -8.25 1.94 6.47
N ASN A 104 -8.52 2.52 5.30
CA ASN A 104 -8.42 3.96 5.06
C ASN A 104 -9.56 4.70 5.75
N LYS A 105 -9.26 5.46 6.80
CA LYS A 105 -10.24 6.27 7.53
C LYS A 105 -10.33 7.65 6.91
N ALA A 106 -11.54 8.11 6.63
CA ALA A 106 -11.78 9.47 6.21
C ALA A 106 -11.46 10.44 7.35
N PRO A 107 -11.06 11.70 7.06
CA PRO A 107 -10.77 12.73 8.06
C PRO A 107 -12.05 13.32 8.68
N VAL A 108 -13.08 12.49 8.87
CA VAL A 108 -14.37 12.81 9.47
C VAL A 108 -14.88 11.61 10.29
N SER A 109 -15.60 11.89 11.38
CA SER A 109 -16.29 10.87 12.17
C SER A 109 -17.77 11.22 12.34
N TYR A 110 -18.63 10.19 12.48
CA TYR A 110 -20.03 10.44 12.80
C TYR A 110 -20.17 10.92 14.24
N ARG A 111 -20.62 12.17 14.39
CA ARG A 111 -20.75 12.93 15.65
C ARG A 111 -21.47 12.21 16.80
N PHE A 112 -22.34 11.24 16.50
CA PHE A 112 -23.18 10.55 17.48
C PHE A 112 -22.70 9.15 17.90
N TRP A 113 -21.80 8.50 17.14
CA TRP A 113 -21.46 7.09 17.35
C TRP A 113 -19.96 6.82 17.47
N ASN A 114 -19.11 7.83 17.25
CA ASN A 114 -17.65 7.69 17.24
C ASN A 114 -17.13 6.55 16.32
N LYS A 115 -17.94 6.11 15.35
CA LYS A 115 -17.56 5.09 14.37
C LYS A 115 -16.76 5.75 13.23
N PRO A 116 -15.64 5.16 12.80
CA PRO A 116 -14.88 5.65 11.67
C PRO A 116 -15.71 5.58 10.38
N VAL A 117 -15.51 6.55 9.49
CA VAL A 117 -16.00 6.49 8.11
C VAL A 117 -14.84 6.00 7.26
N TYR A 118 -14.97 4.87 6.59
CA TYR A 118 -13.94 4.41 5.64
C TYR A 118 -14.08 5.12 4.29
N LEU A 119 -12.97 5.44 3.64
CA LEU A 119 -12.93 6.08 2.32
C LEU A 119 -13.35 5.11 1.21
N ASP A 120 -12.86 3.87 1.28
CA ASP A 120 -13.15 2.85 0.29
C ASP A 120 -14.62 2.39 0.41
N LYS A 121 -15.34 2.46 -0.72
CA LYS A 121 -16.77 2.14 -0.86
C LYS A 121 -16.98 1.25 -2.10
N GLY A 122 -18.18 1.24 -2.69
CA GLY A 122 -18.49 0.40 -3.85
C GLY A 122 -18.36 -1.08 -3.52
N LEU A 123 -17.69 -1.83 -4.39
CA LEU A 123 -17.50 -3.28 -4.26
C LEU A 123 -16.69 -3.66 -3.02
N PHE A 124 -15.73 -2.82 -2.59
CA PHE A 124 -15.04 -3.06 -1.31
C PHE A 124 -16.03 -3.04 -0.15
N GLN A 125 -16.97 -2.09 -0.13
CA GLN A 125 -17.97 -2.02 0.94
C GLN A 125 -18.91 -3.22 0.91
N GLU A 126 -19.37 -3.65 -0.28
CA GLU A 126 -20.19 -4.86 -0.44
C GLU A 126 -19.51 -6.09 0.17
N TRP A 127 -18.22 -6.29 -0.13
CA TRP A 127 -17.44 -7.39 0.45
C TRP A 127 -17.19 -7.21 1.96
N HIS A 128 -16.80 -6.00 2.39
CA HIS A 128 -16.46 -5.69 3.78
C HIS A 128 -17.65 -5.84 4.73
N GLU A 129 -18.86 -5.49 4.27
CA GLU A 129 -20.10 -5.73 5.02
C GLU A 129 -20.42 -7.23 5.16
N GLY A 130 -19.97 -8.05 4.20
CA GLY A 130 -20.10 -9.50 4.25
C GLY A 130 -19.22 -10.16 5.33
N ILE A 131 -17.98 -9.70 5.50
CA ILE A 131 -17.03 -10.28 6.46
C ILE A 131 -17.17 -9.76 7.92
N ARG A 132 -17.89 -8.64 8.12
CA ARG A 132 -18.35 -8.14 9.44
C ARG A 132 -17.27 -7.92 10.50
N GLY A 133 -16.18 -7.23 10.15
CA GLY A 133 -15.17 -6.82 11.13
C GLY A 133 -13.91 -6.23 10.51
N THR A 134 -12.97 -5.81 11.36
CA THR A 134 -11.62 -5.40 10.93
C THR A 134 -10.70 -6.61 10.71
N SER A 135 -11.09 -7.77 11.25
CA SER A 135 -10.55 -9.08 10.88
C SER A 135 -11.64 -10.08 10.53
N PHE A 136 -11.28 -11.08 9.72
CA PHE A 136 -12.23 -12.02 9.13
C PHE A 136 -11.73 -13.46 9.11
N ASP A 137 -12.67 -14.40 8.96
CA ASP A 137 -12.38 -15.80 8.67
C ASP A 137 -12.00 -15.98 7.20
N VAL A 138 -10.86 -16.62 6.94
CA VAL A 138 -10.31 -16.70 5.58
C VAL A 138 -11.13 -17.60 4.67
N ASN A 139 -11.84 -18.61 5.20
CA ASN A 139 -12.71 -19.45 4.40
C ASN A 139 -13.98 -18.69 4.02
N HIS A 140 -14.59 -18.00 4.99
CA HIS A 140 -15.74 -17.15 4.71
C HIS A 140 -15.43 -16.07 3.66
N ALA A 141 -14.27 -15.41 3.78
CA ALA A 141 -13.82 -14.43 2.81
C ALA A 141 -13.60 -15.02 1.41
N ALA A 142 -12.97 -16.20 1.31
CA ALA A 142 -12.77 -16.90 0.04
C ALA A 142 -14.10 -17.27 -0.63
N ASN A 143 -15.05 -17.80 0.15
CA ASN A 143 -16.38 -18.15 -0.32
C ASN A 143 -17.17 -16.90 -0.74
N LEU A 144 -17.03 -15.79 -0.02
CA LEU A 144 -17.68 -14.52 -0.39
C LEU A 144 -17.16 -14.01 -1.73
N PHE A 145 -15.84 -14.01 -1.96
CA PHE A 145 -15.28 -13.68 -3.27
C PHE A 145 -15.80 -14.61 -4.37
N HIS A 146 -15.83 -15.92 -4.10
CA HIS A 146 -16.37 -16.89 -5.06
C HIS A 146 -17.83 -16.62 -5.40
N ARG A 147 -18.70 -16.39 -4.41
CA ARG A 147 -20.12 -16.07 -4.61
C ARG A 147 -20.30 -14.77 -5.37
N MET A 148 -19.51 -13.73 -5.07
CA MET A 148 -19.57 -12.47 -5.80
C MET A 148 -19.20 -12.65 -7.28
N VAL A 149 -18.14 -13.42 -7.59
CA VAL A 149 -17.78 -13.73 -8.99
C VAL A 149 -18.85 -14.59 -9.67
N ALA A 150 -19.33 -15.63 -9.00
CA ALA A 150 -20.34 -16.55 -9.54
C ALA A 150 -21.71 -15.89 -9.77
N ALA A 151 -21.99 -14.77 -9.11
CA ALA A 151 -23.20 -13.98 -9.33
C ALA A 151 -23.18 -13.21 -10.66
N GLU A 152 -22.02 -13.07 -11.30
CA GLU A 152 -21.85 -12.30 -12.54
C GLU A 152 -21.79 -13.26 -13.75
N PRO A 153 -22.89 -13.45 -14.51
CA PRO A 153 -22.96 -14.43 -15.60
C PRO A 153 -22.05 -14.10 -16.80
N ASN A 154 -21.52 -12.88 -16.86
CA ASN A 154 -20.63 -12.42 -17.92
C ASN A 154 -19.15 -12.71 -17.63
N ILE A 155 -18.82 -13.33 -16.49
CA ILE A 155 -17.45 -13.72 -16.12
C ILE A 155 -17.22 -15.20 -16.43
N ASP A 156 -16.24 -15.48 -17.29
CA ASP A 156 -15.58 -16.78 -17.34
C ASP A 156 -14.38 -16.78 -16.40
N LEU A 157 -14.30 -17.78 -15.53
CA LEU A 157 -13.19 -17.95 -14.59
C LEU A 157 -12.26 -19.07 -15.05
N LEU A 158 -10.95 -18.82 -15.13
CA LEU A 158 -9.96 -19.86 -15.43
C LEU A 158 -8.78 -19.81 -14.44
N LEU A 159 -8.67 -20.84 -13.60
CA LEU A 159 -7.59 -20.97 -12.62
C LEU A 159 -6.48 -21.90 -13.13
N LYS A 160 -5.33 -21.86 -12.44
CA LYS A 160 -4.18 -22.79 -12.63
C LYS A 160 -3.60 -22.80 -14.04
N VAL A 161 -3.61 -21.64 -14.69
CA VAL A 161 -3.03 -21.49 -16.03
C VAL A 161 -1.51 -21.56 -15.93
N ARG A 162 -0.86 -22.41 -16.72
CA ARG A 162 0.59 -22.58 -16.65
C ARG A 162 1.35 -21.36 -17.14
N LYS A 163 0.80 -20.65 -18.14
CA LYS A 163 1.44 -19.50 -18.76
C LYS A 163 0.42 -18.52 -19.33
N MET A 164 0.68 -17.23 -19.14
CA MET A 164 -0.04 -16.11 -19.73
C MET A 164 0.97 -15.28 -20.52
N VAL A 165 0.71 -15.00 -21.80
CA VAL A 165 1.57 -14.18 -22.66
C VAL A 165 0.70 -13.16 -23.38
N PRO A 166 0.87 -11.84 -23.15
CA PRO A 166 0.12 -10.83 -23.87
C PRO A 166 0.44 -10.88 -25.38
N GLU A 167 -0.58 -10.73 -26.22
CA GLU A 167 -0.41 -10.57 -27.66
C GLU A 167 -0.44 -9.08 -28.02
N MET A 168 0.56 -8.66 -28.77
CA MET A 168 0.83 -7.24 -29.08
C MET A 168 0.57 -6.95 -30.55
N ALA A 169 -0.04 -5.79 -30.83
CA ALA A 169 0.02 -5.10 -32.12
C ALA A 169 0.69 -3.75 -31.89
N ASP A 170 1.89 -3.57 -32.44
CA ASP A 170 2.79 -2.45 -32.11
C ASP A 170 2.99 -2.33 -30.59
N ASN A 171 2.58 -1.20 -30.01
CA ASN A 171 2.65 -0.95 -28.57
C ASN A 171 1.31 -1.16 -27.84
N ARG A 172 0.36 -1.85 -28.46
CA ARG A 172 -0.98 -2.12 -27.89
C ARG A 172 -1.18 -3.60 -27.63
N VAL A 173 -1.71 -3.94 -26.47
CA VAL A 173 -2.20 -5.28 -26.16
C VAL A 173 -3.54 -5.52 -26.88
N ILE A 174 -3.66 -6.65 -27.59
CA ILE A 174 -4.85 -7.04 -28.37
C ILE A 174 -5.45 -8.38 -27.95
N GLY A 175 -4.88 -9.00 -26.91
CA GLY A 175 -5.31 -10.30 -26.44
C GLY A 175 -4.23 -11.02 -25.64
N MET A 176 -4.43 -12.32 -25.44
CA MET A 176 -3.53 -13.17 -24.68
C MET A 176 -3.46 -14.57 -25.27
N ARG A 177 -2.24 -15.11 -25.31
CA ARG A 177 -1.97 -16.53 -25.54
C ARG A 177 -1.73 -17.21 -24.19
N ILE A 178 -2.47 -18.28 -23.93
CA ILE A 178 -2.44 -19.01 -22.66
C ILE A 178 -2.07 -20.47 -22.86
N ILE A 179 -1.40 -21.06 -21.88
CA ILE A 179 -1.22 -22.52 -21.76
C ILE A 179 -2.00 -22.98 -20.53
N LYS A 180 -3.07 -23.75 -20.75
CA LYS A 180 -3.95 -24.25 -19.69
C LYS A 180 -3.26 -25.30 -18.81
N GLU A 181 -3.92 -25.67 -17.71
CA GLU A 181 -3.43 -26.71 -16.78
C GLU A 181 -3.18 -28.05 -17.47
N ASP A 182 -3.99 -28.42 -18.47
CA ASP A 182 -3.84 -29.66 -19.26
C ASP A 182 -2.75 -29.57 -20.35
N GLY A 183 -2.12 -28.40 -20.51
CA GLY A 183 -1.09 -28.13 -21.52
C GLY A 183 -1.63 -27.68 -22.88
N THR A 184 -2.94 -27.58 -23.06
CA THR A 184 -3.53 -27.04 -24.29
C THR A 184 -3.27 -25.54 -24.40
N GLU A 185 -3.03 -25.08 -25.63
CA GLU A 185 -2.84 -23.65 -25.93
C GLU A 185 -4.16 -23.03 -26.43
N ALA A 186 -4.45 -21.81 -25.99
CA ALA A 186 -5.52 -20.99 -26.55
C ALA A 186 -5.02 -19.56 -26.81
N ARG A 187 -5.52 -18.95 -27.89
CA ARG A 187 -5.35 -17.53 -28.19
C ARG A 187 -6.69 -16.84 -28.07
N ILE A 188 -6.71 -15.75 -27.32
CA ILE A 188 -7.93 -15.08 -26.89
C ILE A 188 -7.76 -13.60 -27.21
N SER A 189 -8.64 -13.07 -28.06
CA SER A 189 -8.64 -11.64 -28.37
C SER A 189 -9.34 -10.83 -27.28
N SER A 190 -8.88 -9.59 -27.04
CA SER A 190 -9.57 -8.65 -26.16
C SER A 190 -9.33 -7.19 -26.51
N ASN A 191 -10.24 -6.32 -26.09
CA ASN A 191 -10.08 -4.87 -26.27
C ASN A 191 -9.09 -4.27 -25.26
N ALA A 192 -9.03 -4.87 -24.06
CA ALA A 192 -8.12 -4.50 -23.00
C ALA A 192 -7.70 -5.70 -22.12
N ILE A 193 -6.63 -5.50 -21.36
CA ILE A 193 -6.21 -6.34 -20.23
C ILE A 193 -6.10 -5.47 -18.97
N ILE A 194 -6.58 -6.00 -17.84
CA ILE A 194 -6.29 -5.45 -16.51
C ILE A 194 -5.34 -6.41 -15.81
N ASP A 195 -4.09 -6.01 -15.66
CA ASP A 195 -3.09 -6.77 -14.92
C ASP A 195 -3.21 -6.49 -13.42
N ALA A 196 -3.80 -7.45 -12.73
CA ALA A 196 -3.88 -7.55 -11.27
C ALA A 196 -3.02 -8.71 -10.74
N THR A 197 -2.03 -9.19 -11.51
CA THR A 197 -1.06 -10.14 -10.99
C THR A 197 -0.26 -9.45 -9.89
N GLN A 198 0.12 -10.21 -8.88
CA GLN A 198 0.83 -9.67 -7.73
C GLN A 198 2.13 -8.94 -8.10
N ASP A 199 2.72 -9.22 -9.25
CA ASP A 199 4.06 -8.75 -9.66
C ASP A 199 4.06 -8.05 -11.03
N ALA A 200 2.88 -7.70 -11.55
CA ALA A 200 2.67 -7.11 -12.88
C ALA A 200 3.33 -7.91 -14.02
N ASP A 201 3.25 -9.24 -13.93
CA ASP A 201 3.93 -10.15 -14.86
C ASP A 201 3.44 -9.98 -16.31
N VAL A 202 2.16 -9.64 -16.50
CA VAL A 202 1.59 -9.43 -17.84
C VAL A 202 2.04 -8.08 -18.40
N ALA A 203 2.07 -7.04 -17.58
CA ALA A 203 2.53 -5.72 -17.99
C ALA A 203 4.01 -5.72 -18.38
N VAL A 204 4.85 -6.40 -17.59
CA VAL A 204 6.27 -6.56 -17.91
C VAL A 204 6.44 -7.38 -19.19
N ALA A 205 5.69 -8.48 -19.36
CA ALA A 205 5.72 -9.26 -20.58
C ALA A 205 5.23 -8.48 -21.82
N ALA A 206 4.37 -7.47 -21.63
CA ALA A 206 3.91 -6.56 -22.67
C ALA A 206 4.92 -5.42 -22.99
N GLY A 207 6.03 -5.34 -22.24
CA GLY A 207 7.07 -4.33 -22.44
C GLY A 207 6.85 -3.02 -21.68
N ALA A 208 6.02 -3.01 -20.63
CA ALA A 208 5.91 -1.85 -19.75
C ALA A 208 7.23 -1.65 -18.95
N ASP A 209 7.70 -0.40 -18.86
CA ASP A 209 8.84 -0.08 -18.00
C ASP A 209 8.43 -0.17 -16.53
N TYR A 210 9.39 -0.52 -15.67
CA TYR A 210 9.18 -0.63 -14.23
C TYR A 210 10.47 -0.38 -13.45
N THR A 211 10.32 -0.13 -12.16
CA THR A 211 11.42 -0.17 -11.17
C THR A 211 11.17 -1.32 -10.20
N THR A 212 12.22 -1.90 -9.62
CA THR A 212 12.07 -2.95 -8.60
C THR A 212 12.35 -2.43 -7.20
N GLY A 213 11.44 -2.69 -6.27
CA GLY A 213 11.58 -2.33 -4.87
C GLY A 213 11.94 -0.85 -4.70
N ARG A 214 13.14 -0.62 -4.14
CA ARG A 214 13.66 0.71 -3.77
C ARG A 214 14.67 1.27 -4.79
N GLU A 215 14.65 0.77 -6.02
CA GLU A 215 15.52 1.24 -7.10
C GLU A 215 15.37 2.75 -7.38
N ASP A 216 14.16 3.27 -7.30
CA ASP A 216 13.83 4.69 -7.46
C ASP A 216 14.49 5.60 -6.41
N ILE A 217 14.87 5.03 -5.27
CA ILE A 217 15.61 5.70 -4.20
C ILE A 217 17.06 5.23 -4.10
N GLY A 218 17.61 4.63 -5.16
CA GLY A 218 19.02 4.25 -5.27
C GLY A 218 19.42 3.03 -4.42
N GLU A 219 18.45 2.19 -4.04
CA GLU A 219 18.66 0.97 -3.26
C GLU A 219 18.10 -0.27 -4.00
N PRO A 220 18.57 -0.61 -5.21
CA PRO A 220 17.96 -1.64 -6.07
C PRO A 220 17.97 -3.06 -5.48
N ASN A 221 18.86 -3.32 -4.50
CA ASN A 221 18.96 -4.61 -3.82
C ASN A 221 18.22 -4.65 -2.46
N ALA A 222 17.64 -3.52 -2.03
CA ALA A 222 16.90 -3.46 -0.78
C ALA A 222 15.50 -4.03 -0.97
N GLN A 223 15.11 -4.94 -0.08
CA GLN A 223 13.80 -5.60 -0.11
C GLN A 223 13.17 -5.54 1.27
N MET A 224 11.90 -5.16 1.33
CA MET A 224 11.12 -5.25 2.57
C MET A 224 10.97 -6.72 2.98
N ALA A 225 10.95 -6.97 4.29
CA ALA A 225 10.67 -8.28 4.82
C ALA A 225 9.31 -8.82 4.33
N VAL A 226 9.31 -10.08 3.92
CA VAL A 226 8.08 -10.85 3.68
C VAL A 226 7.57 -11.41 5.01
N THR A 227 6.29 -11.77 5.07
CA THR A 227 5.70 -12.39 6.26
C THR A 227 5.11 -13.74 5.90
N LEU A 228 5.33 -14.74 6.75
CA LEU A 228 4.56 -15.99 6.75
C LEU A 228 3.68 -15.98 8.00
N VAL A 229 2.36 -15.91 7.82
CA VAL A 229 1.40 -15.81 8.93
C VAL A 229 1.32 -17.14 9.67
N ILE A 230 1.27 -17.08 11.00
CA ILE A 230 1.20 -18.25 11.89
C ILE A 230 -0.25 -18.49 12.29
N LYS A 231 -0.70 -19.74 12.35
CA LYS A 231 -2.01 -20.12 12.87
C LYS A 231 -1.88 -20.83 14.21
N LEU A 232 -2.73 -20.45 15.15
CA LEU A 232 -2.93 -21.14 16.42
C LEU A 232 -4.33 -21.73 16.52
N SER A 233 -4.48 -22.84 17.23
CA SER A 233 -5.77 -23.46 17.60
C SER A 233 -5.99 -23.47 19.12
N GLY A 234 -7.19 -23.84 19.55
CA GLY A 234 -7.60 -23.83 20.96
C GLY A 234 -8.17 -22.49 21.44
N VAL A 235 -8.51 -21.57 20.54
CA VAL A 235 -9.01 -20.22 20.85
C VAL A 235 -10.48 -20.29 21.29
N THR A 236 -10.71 -20.43 22.59
CA THR A 236 -12.04 -20.28 23.20
C THR A 236 -12.40 -18.81 23.42
N ASP A 237 -13.68 -18.50 23.68
CA ASP A 237 -14.10 -17.14 24.07
C ASP A 237 -13.38 -16.64 25.33
N LYS A 238 -13.10 -17.54 26.28
CA LYS A 238 -12.32 -17.24 27.47
C LYS A 238 -10.89 -16.80 27.10
N ILE A 239 -10.19 -17.60 26.28
CA ILE A 239 -8.82 -17.28 25.86
C ILE A 239 -8.79 -16.01 25.03
N TRP A 240 -9.73 -15.82 24.10
CA TRP A 240 -9.83 -14.59 23.32
C TRP A 240 -9.99 -13.35 24.21
N ASN A 241 -10.84 -13.44 25.24
CA ASN A 241 -10.99 -12.36 26.22
C ASN A 241 -9.72 -12.13 27.04
N GLU A 242 -8.97 -13.17 27.40
CA GLU A 242 -7.68 -13.00 28.09
C GLU A 242 -6.64 -12.32 27.19
N LEU A 243 -6.55 -12.70 25.92
CA LEU A 243 -5.67 -12.08 24.92
C LEU A 243 -5.96 -10.58 24.74
N LYS A 244 -7.25 -10.21 24.68
CA LYS A 244 -7.66 -8.79 24.51
C LYS A 244 -7.17 -7.89 25.64
N HIS A 245 -7.25 -8.38 26.87
CA HIS A 245 -6.97 -7.60 28.08
C HIS A 245 -5.51 -7.66 28.53
N HIS A 246 -4.60 -8.09 27.66
CA HIS A 246 -3.17 -7.88 27.88
C HIS A 246 -2.85 -6.39 27.97
N LYS A 247 -1.76 -6.03 28.65
CA LYS A 247 -1.39 -4.63 28.84
C LYS A 247 -0.93 -4.03 27.49
N ASN A 248 -1.28 -2.77 27.22
CA ASN A 248 -0.83 -2.02 26.04
C ASN A 248 -1.24 -2.66 24.69
N THR A 249 -2.34 -3.41 24.66
CA THR A 249 -2.97 -3.89 23.42
C THR A 249 -4.12 -2.98 23.01
N GLY A 250 -4.33 -2.85 21.71
CA GLY A 250 -5.61 -2.43 21.15
C GLY A 250 -6.35 -3.65 20.63
N PHE A 251 -7.68 -3.61 20.66
CA PHE A 251 -8.50 -4.70 20.17
C PHE A 251 -9.88 -4.22 19.75
N ASP A 252 -10.55 -5.05 18.97
CA ASP A 252 -11.99 -5.05 18.80
C ASP A 252 -12.53 -6.48 18.93
N ASP A 253 -13.72 -6.76 18.40
CA ASP A 253 -14.32 -8.09 18.52
C ASP A 253 -13.53 -9.19 17.80
N ARG A 254 -12.80 -8.85 16.74
CA ARG A 254 -12.14 -9.77 15.81
C ARG A 254 -10.63 -9.59 15.73
N SER A 255 -10.10 -8.43 16.12
CA SER A 255 -8.69 -8.09 16.01
C SER A 255 -8.05 -7.79 17.36
N ILE A 256 -6.78 -8.14 17.53
CA ILE A 256 -5.93 -7.71 18.64
C ILE A 256 -4.59 -7.28 18.06
N TRP A 257 -4.10 -6.10 18.44
CA TRP A 257 -2.75 -5.63 18.07
C TRP A 257 -2.01 -5.13 19.31
N GLY A 258 -0.70 -5.38 19.39
CA GLY A 258 0.11 -4.98 20.54
C GLY A 258 1.21 -5.99 20.86
N TYR A 259 1.35 -6.37 22.13
CA TYR A 259 2.37 -7.33 22.58
C TYR A 259 3.79 -6.89 22.14
N GLN A 260 4.19 -5.69 22.55
CA GLN A 260 5.50 -5.14 22.14
C GLN A 260 6.66 -5.99 22.65
N GLU A 261 6.45 -6.64 23.79
CA GLU A 261 7.33 -7.59 24.47
C GLU A 261 7.62 -8.83 23.62
N ALA A 262 6.76 -9.17 22.64
CA ALA A 262 7.02 -10.28 21.73
C ALA A 262 8.31 -10.06 20.91
N ARG A 263 8.72 -8.80 20.70
CA ARG A 263 9.98 -8.46 20.01
C ARG A 263 11.25 -8.93 20.74
N GLU A 264 11.12 -9.38 21.99
CA GLU A 264 12.23 -9.98 22.75
C GLU A 264 12.50 -11.44 22.35
N TYR A 265 11.69 -12.02 21.45
CA TYR A 265 11.99 -13.33 20.88
C TYR A 265 13.34 -13.33 20.16
N GLU A 266 14.21 -14.25 20.55
CA GLU A 266 15.48 -14.53 19.89
C GLU A 266 15.29 -15.65 18.87
N SER A 267 15.47 -15.31 17.60
CA SER A 267 15.30 -16.24 16.50
C SER A 267 16.41 -17.29 16.45
N SER A 268 16.07 -18.50 15.99
CA SER A 268 17.07 -19.53 15.65
C SER A 268 17.94 -19.14 14.44
N ASN A 269 17.49 -18.16 13.65
CA ASN A 269 18.20 -17.57 12.54
C ASN A 269 18.07 -16.02 12.58
N PRO A 270 18.79 -15.34 13.50
CA PRO A 270 18.59 -13.92 13.81
C PRO A 270 18.98 -12.96 12.68
N SER A 271 19.70 -13.45 11.66
CA SER A 271 19.99 -12.69 10.45
C SER A 271 18.85 -12.71 9.42
N ARG A 272 17.96 -13.71 9.49
CA ARG A 272 16.90 -13.95 8.51
C ARG A 272 15.50 -13.80 9.09
N VAL A 273 15.30 -13.97 10.39
CA VAL A 273 13.97 -13.88 11.01
C VAL A 273 13.95 -12.99 12.24
N LYS A 274 12.87 -12.21 12.35
CA LYS A 274 12.45 -11.52 13.56
C LYS A 274 10.94 -11.54 13.67
N ILE A 275 10.41 -11.21 14.85
CA ILE A 275 8.99 -10.93 15.01
C ILE A 275 8.77 -9.49 15.47
N ARG A 276 7.68 -8.88 14.98
CA ARG A 276 7.22 -7.58 15.43
C ARG A 276 6.31 -7.73 16.66
N SER A 277 5.67 -6.62 17.03
CA SER A 277 4.43 -6.67 17.80
C SER A 277 3.41 -7.59 17.13
N LEU A 278 2.59 -8.26 17.92
CA LEU A 278 1.59 -9.18 17.39
C LEU A 278 0.41 -8.40 16.79
N ASN A 279 -0.03 -8.84 15.62
CA ASN A 279 -1.33 -8.53 15.05
C ASN A 279 -2.08 -9.85 14.86
N MET A 280 -3.19 -10.02 15.57
CA MET A 280 -3.94 -11.27 15.67
C MET A 280 -5.37 -11.07 15.18
N GLY A 281 -5.78 -11.89 14.21
CA GLY A 281 -7.14 -11.92 13.68
C GLY A 281 -7.86 -13.22 14.04
N ARG A 282 -9.01 -13.11 14.70
CA ARG A 282 -9.86 -14.26 15.10
C ARG A 282 -10.52 -14.90 13.87
N GLN A 283 -10.59 -16.23 13.86
CA GLN A 283 -11.37 -17.00 12.88
C GLN A 283 -12.73 -17.41 13.47
N ASP A 284 -13.65 -17.91 12.64
CA ASP A 284 -14.97 -18.35 13.12
C ASP A 284 -14.93 -19.72 13.81
N GLY A 285 -13.80 -20.44 13.71
CA GLY A 285 -13.53 -21.64 14.49
C GLY A 285 -12.83 -21.35 15.83
N ASP A 286 -12.09 -22.34 16.31
CA ASP A 286 -11.24 -22.28 17.49
C ASP A 286 -9.81 -21.81 17.15
N THR A 287 -9.64 -21.04 16.07
CA THR A 287 -8.32 -20.64 15.58
C THR A 287 -8.15 -19.12 15.52
N LEU A 288 -6.89 -18.68 15.52
CA LEU A 288 -6.51 -17.32 15.22
C LEU A 288 -5.28 -17.31 14.31
N LEU A 289 -5.08 -16.18 13.64
CA LEU A 289 -3.95 -15.92 12.75
C LEU A 289 -3.06 -14.84 13.35
N ILE A 290 -1.75 -14.98 13.27
CA ILE A 290 -0.75 -14.03 13.78
C ILE A 290 0.13 -13.52 12.63
N ASN A 291 -0.05 -12.25 12.28
CA ASN A 291 0.78 -11.52 11.34
C ASN A 291 1.86 -10.75 12.11
N SER A 292 3.05 -11.35 12.25
CA SER A 292 4.16 -10.70 12.98
C SER A 292 5.55 -11.15 12.52
N MET A 293 5.69 -12.37 12.00
CA MET A 293 6.98 -12.89 11.55
C MET A 293 7.47 -12.14 10.30
N GLN A 294 8.69 -11.67 10.37
CA GLN A 294 9.40 -11.03 9.28
C GLN A 294 10.55 -11.93 8.83
N ILE A 295 10.62 -12.18 7.53
CA ILE A 295 11.64 -13.00 6.89
C ILE A 295 12.40 -12.10 5.89
N TYR A 296 13.71 -11.98 6.09
CA TYR A 296 14.58 -11.08 5.34
C TYR A 296 15.30 -11.81 4.19
N GLY A 297 15.77 -11.05 3.20
CA GLY A 297 16.55 -11.57 2.08
C GLY A 297 15.79 -12.56 1.19
N VAL A 298 14.48 -12.35 1.04
CA VAL A 298 13.63 -13.13 0.12
C VAL A 298 13.37 -12.27 -1.10
N ASN A 299 13.84 -12.71 -2.27
CA ASN A 299 13.50 -12.09 -3.54
C ASN A 299 12.16 -12.65 -4.04
N PRO A 300 11.07 -11.86 -4.04
CA PRO A 300 9.75 -12.42 -4.35
C PRO A 300 9.54 -12.72 -5.84
N LEU A 301 10.43 -12.21 -6.71
CA LEU A 301 10.40 -12.49 -8.15
C LEU A 301 11.10 -13.80 -8.50
N GLU A 302 11.77 -14.45 -7.54
CA GLU A 302 12.51 -15.70 -7.74
C GLU A 302 11.82 -16.86 -6.99
N PRO A 303 11.18 -17.81 -7.69
CA PRO A 303 10.41 -18.89 -7.06
C PRO A 303 11.22 -19.71 -6.04
N VAL A 304 12.51 -19.93 -6.31
CA VAL A 304 13.41 -20.65 -5.38
C VAL A 304 13.61 -19.86 -4.08
N SER A 305 13.74 -18.53 -4.17
CA SER A 305 13.89 -17.67 -2.99
C SER A 305 12.60 -17.60 -2.17
N VAL A 306 11.43 -17.57 -2.83
CA VAL A 306 10.11 -17.67 -2.19
C VAL A 306 9.97 -18.98 -1.41
N GLN A 307 10.33 -20.11 -2.03
CA GLN A 307 10.30 -21.42 -1.36
C GLN A 307 11.26 -21.49 -0.17
N GLU A 308 12.46 -20.91 -0.29
CA GLU A 308 13.40 -20.79 0.83
C GLU A 308 12.79 -19.98 1.99
N GLY A 309 12.14 -18.85 1.68
CA GLY A 309 11.44 -18.03 2.66
C GLY A 309 10.35 -18.80 3.40
N ILE A 310 9.52 -19.57 2.70
CA ILE A 310 8.50 -20.44 3.31
C ILE A 310 9.18 -21.45 4.25
N ARG A 311 10.23 -22.15 3.78
CA ARG A 311 10.94 -23.15 4.60
C ARG A 311 11.51 -22.54 5.88
N ILE A 312 12.14 -21.36 5.78
CA ILE A 312 12.65 -20.62 6.95
C ILE A 312 11.51 -20.30 7.92
N GLY A 313 10.42 -19.71 7.42
CA GLY A 313 9.27 -19.34 8.24
C GLY A 313 8.60 -20.53 8.90
N SER A 314 8.38 -21.63 8.18
CA SER A 314 7.75 -22.83 8.73
C SER A 314 8.64 -23.55 9.76
N THR A 315 9.97 -23.43 9.65
CA THR A 315 10.89 -23.95 10.67
C THR A 315 10.85 -23.09 11.93
N GLU A 316 10.74 -21.77 11.78
CA GLU A 316 10.76 -20.83 12.90
C GLU A 316 9.42 -20.73 13.64
N ALA A 317 8.30 -20.85 12.91
CA ALA A 317 6.95 -20.67 13.46
C ALA A 317 6.68 -21.44 14.76
N PRO A 318 6.93 -22.77 14.89
CA PRO A 318 6.72 -23.47 16.15
C PRO A 318 7.61 -22.95 17.30
N LEU A 319 8.82 -22.48 17.02
CA LEU A 319 9.72 -21.90 18.02
C LEU A 319 9.19 -20.54 18.54
N ILE A 320 8.61 -19.74 17.65
CA ILE A 320 7.92 -18.51 18.01
C ILE A 320 6.73 -18.85 18.93
N VAL A 321 5.92 -19.85 18.58
CA VAL A 321 4.77 -20.26 19.40
C VAL A 321 5.22 -20.74 20.78
N ASP A 322 6.25 -21.58 20.86
CA ASP A 322 6.82 -22.04 22.13
C ASP A 322 7.29 -20.87 23.02
N TYR A 323 7.92 -19.86 22.42
CA TYR A 323 8.30 -18.64 23.13
C TYR A 323 7.07 -17.89 23.65
N LEU A 324 6.04 -17.69 22.82
CA LEU A 324 4.81 -17.00 23.23
C LEU A 324 4.12 -17.73 24.40
N LYS A 325 4.03 -19.07 24.35
CA LYS A 325 3.49 -19.91 25.44
C LYS A 325 4.26 -19.76 26.75
N LYS A 326 5.58 -19.61 26.69
CA LYS A 326 6.45 -19.40 27.87
C LYS A 326 6.33 -17.98 28.42
N LYS A 327 6.27 -16.98 27.53
CA LYS A 327 6.29 -15.55 27.86
C LYS A 327 4.94 -15.05 28.38
N PHE A 328 3.84 -15.50 27.80
CA PHE A 328 2.49 -14.98 28.04
C PHE A 328 1.57 -16.06 28.59
N LYS A 329 0.92 -15.79 29.73
CA LYS A 329 0.08 -16.77 30.42
C LYS A 329 -1.12 -17.21 29.58
N GLU A 330 -1.68 -16.27 28.82
CA GLU A 330 -2.87 -16.42 27.99
C GLU A 330 -2.61 -17.21 26.70
N PHE A 331 -1.34 -17.50 26.37
CA PHE A 331 -0.97 -18.36 25.24
C PHE A 331 -0.80 -19.82 25.63
N ARG A 332 -0.73 -20.17 26.93
CA ARG A 332 -0.30 -21.51 27.40
C ARG A 332 -1.14 -22.67 26.87
N GLU A 333 -2.44 -22.45 26.70
CA GLU A 333 -3.41 -23.45 26.22
C GLU A 333 -3.55 -23.47 24.68
N LEU A 334 -2.88 -22.56 23.96
CA LEU A 334 -2.91 -22.51 22.51
C LEU A 334 -1.89 -23.47 21.89
N GLU A 335 -2.23 -24.03 20.74
CA GLU A 335 -1.38 -24.95 20.00
C GLU A 335 -1.03 -24.42 18.61
N PHE A 336 0.18 -24.73 18.13
CA PHE A 336 0.57 -24.41 16.76
C PHE A 336 -0.27 -25.23 15.77
N ALA A 337 -0.90 -24.54 14.82
CA ALA A 337 -1.83 -25.14 13.85
C ALA A 337 -1.43 -24.88 12.39
N GLY A 338 -0.19 -24.43 12.15
CA GLY A 338 0.40 -24.30 10.82
C GLY A 338 0.75 -22.87 10.42
N THR A 339 1.15 -22.71 9.16
CA THR A 339 1.51 -21.43 8.54
C THR A 339 0.72 -21.20 7.26
N ALA A 340 0.65 -19.95 6.82
CA ALA A 340 -0.08 -19.58 5.60
C ALA A 340 0.44 -20.34 4.36
N PRO A 341 -0.45 -20.69 3.41
CA PRO A 341 -0.08 -21.28 2.13
C PRO A 341 0.84 -20.40 1.28
N GLU A 342 0.69 -19.08 1.33
CA GLU A 342 1.50 -18.12 0.57
C GLU A 342 2.23 -17.14 1.49
N LEU A 343 3.39 -16.65 1.02
CA LEU A 343 4.07 -15.52 1.66
C LEU A 343 3.29 -14.23 1.43
N TYR A 344 3.08 -13.48 2.50
CA TYR A 344 2.70 -12.08 2.40
C TYR A 344 3.92 -11.25 1.96
N VAL A 345 3.98 -11.04 0.65
CA VAL A 345 4.90 -10.13 -0.02
C VAL A 345 4.26 -8.75 -0.09
N ARG A 346 5.03 -7.69 0.18
CA ARG A 346 4.51 -6.31 0.21
C ARG A 346 4.88 -5.50 -1.02
N GLU A 347 6.01 -5.79 -1.65
CA GLU A 347 6.58 -4.98 -2.71
C GLU A 347 7.41 -5.85 -3.65
N THR A 348 7.25 -5.61 -4.95
CA THR A 348 8.09 -6.20 -6.01
C THR A 348 8.39 -5.16 -7.08
N ARG A 349 7.55 -5.05 -8.11
CA ARG A 349 7.72 -4.13 -9.24
C ARG A 349 6.76 -2.96 -9.11
N HIS A 350 7.21 -1.78 -9.49
CA HIS A 350 6.39 -0.58 -9.65
C HIS A 350 6.41 -0.17 -11.11
N ILE A 351 5.26 -0.27 -11.78
CA ILE A 351 5.16 0.11 -13.20
C ILE A 351 5.40 1.61 -13.38
N VAL A 352 6.06 2.00 -14.47
CA VAL A 352 6.13 3.40 -14.91
C VAL A 352 4.88 3.70 -15.73
N GLY A 353 3.91 4.37 -15.09
CA GLY A 353 2.66 4.82 -15.70
C GLY A 353 2.73 6.24 -16.23
N GLU A 354 1.62 6.73 -16.78
CA GLU A 354 1.49 8.13 -17.23
C GLU A 354 1.52 9.13 -16.05
N TYR A 355 1.26 8.65 -14.83
CA TYR A 355 1.54 9.36 -13.59
C TYR A 355 2.09 8.41 -12.53
N ARG A 356 3.19 8.79 -11.90
CA ARG A 356 3.79 8.03 -10.81
C ARG A 356 3.52 8.76 -9.50
N LEU A 357 2.76 8.13 -8.59
CA LEU A 357 2.40 8.72 -7.30
C LEU A 357 3.66 8.97 -6.47
N ARG A 358 3.77 10.17 -5.89
CA ARG A 358 4.97 10.63 -5.16
C ARG A 358 4.66 10.93 -3.70
N MET A 359 5.70 11.04 -2.87
CA MET A 359 5.54 11.50 -1.49
C MET A 359 4.91 12.88 -1.39
N ALA A 360 5.17 13.79 -2.33
CA ALA A 360 4.52 15.10 -2.36
C ALA A 360 3.00 15.00 -2.42
N ASP A 361 2.46 14.05 -3.18
CA ASP A 361 1.00 13.86 -3.29
C ASP A 361 0.38 13.50 -1.92
N LEU A 362 1.06 12.66 -1.14
CA LEU A 362 0.60 12.27 0.20
C LEU A 362 0.81 13.39 1.24
N MET A 363 1.96 14.07 1.18
CA MET A 363 2.28 15.17 2.10
C MET A 363 1.38 16.39 1.88
N GLU A 364 1.00 16.66 0.63
CA GLU A 364 0.07 17.75 0.30
C GLU A 364 -1.39 17.33 0.45
N ASN A 365 -1.65 16.04 0.67
CA ASN A 365 -3.00 15.48 0.64
C ASN A 365 -3.69 15.86 -0.69
N ARG A 366 -2.97 15.64 -1.78
CA ARG A 366 -3.28 16.16 -3.11
C ARG A 366 -4.49 15.44 -3.67
N ASP A 367 -5.45 16.22 -4.19
CA ASP A 367 -6.51 15.71 -5.04
C ASP A 367 -6.07 15.73 -6.50
N HIS A 368 -6.68 14.88 -7.31
CA HIS A 368 -6.40 14.81 -8.74
C HIS A 368 -7.70 14.96 -9.51
N TRP A 369 -7.65 15.73 -10.60
CA TRP A 369 -8.80 15.85 -11.52
C TRP A 369 -9.24 14.47 -12.06
N ASP A 370 -8.30 13.53 -12.09
CA ASP A 370 -8.48 12.14 -12.46
C ASP A 370 -8.39 11.16 -11.28
N ALA A 371 -8.65 11.59 -10.04
CA ALA A 371 -8.68 10.64 -8.92
C ALA A 371 -9.79 9.61 -9.12
N ILE A 372 -9.47 8.33 -8.97
CA ILE A 372 -10.42 7.21 -9.09
C ILE A 372 -10.61 6.43 -7.79
N ALA A 373 -9.82 6.73 -6.77
CA ALA A 373 -9.94 6.24 -5.41
C ALA A 373 -9.21 7.20 -4.46
N TYR A 374 -9.46 7.08 -3.16
CA TYR A 374 -8.81 7.91 -2.13
C TYR A 374 -8.20 7.05 -1.01
N GLY A 375 -6.93 7.32 -0.72
CA GLY A 375 -6.19 6.69 0.38
C GLY A 375 -6.03 7.62 1.59
N ALA A 376 -5.81 7.03 2.76
CA ALA A 376 -5.49 7.74 4.01
C ALA A 376 -4.63 6.90 4.98
N TYR A 377 -4.22 5.70 4.59
CA TYR A 377 -3.39 4.84 5.43
C TYR A 377 -2.01 5.46 5.66
N GLU A 378 -1.40 5.21 6.81
CA GLU A 378 -0.04 5.62 7.08
C GLU A 378 0.95 5.09 6.04
N VAL A 379 2.03 5.84 5.82
CA VAL A 379 3.10 5.41 4.93
C VAL A 379 4.04 4.47 5.69
N ASP A 380 3.68 3.19 5.75
CA ASP A 380 4.42 2.14 6.46
C ASP A 380 5.46 1.45 5.58
N ILE A 381 6.73 1.68 5.91
CA ILE A 381 7.90 1.05 5.30
C ILE A 381 8.43 -0.02 6.25
N GLN A 382 8.36 -1.27 5.83
CA GLN A 382 8.83 -2.39 6.64
C GLN A 382 10.36 -2.45 6.69
N SER A 383 10.89 -3.14 7.71
CA SER A 383 12.33 -3.33 7.84
C SER A 383 12.90 -4.16 6.69
N LEU A 384 14.11 -3.80 6.29
CA LEU A 384 14.88 -4.46 5.23
C LEU A 384 15.76 -5.59 5.78
N ASP A 385 16.16 -5.46 7.05
CA ASP A 385 16.98 -6.40 7.77
C ASP A 385 16.60 -6.42 9.26
N ALA A 386 17.19 -7.35 9.98
CA ALA A 386 16.97 -7.56 11.40
C ALA A 386 17.40 -6.36 12.27
N SER A 387 18.27 -5.45 11.83
CA SER A 387 18.77 -4.34 12.63
C SER A 387 17.80 -3.15 12.72
N ASN A 388 16.85 -3.04 11.78
CA ASN A 388 15.89 -1.93 11.72
C ASN A 388 14.46 -2.39 12.12
N LYS A 389 13.63 -1.47 12.61
CA LYS A 389 12.22 -1.69 13.01
C LYS A 389 11.21 -1.28 11.93
N GLY A 390 11.67 -0.83 10.77
CA GLY A 390 10.82 -0.16 9.77
C GLY A 390 10.53 1.28 10.18
N SER A 391 9.71 1.97 9.40
CA SER A 391 9.47 3.41 9.56
C SER A 391 8.07 3.79 9.11
N ILE A 392 7.43 4.67 9.88
CA ILE A 392 6.25 5.40 9.43
C ILE A 392 6.73 6.73 8.89
N MET A 393 6.68 6.91 7.57
CA MET A 393 7.13 8.15 6.95
C MET A 393 6.24 9.32 7.37
N MET A 394 4.92 9.13 7.30
CA MET A 394 3.89 10.08 7.71
C MET A 394 2.51 9.42 7.71
N VAL A 395 1.50 10.14 8.21
CA VAL A 395 0.08 9.76 8.14
C VAL A 395 -0.68 10.82 7.33
N PRO A 396 -1.20 10.51 6.13
CA PRO A 396 -2.00 11.46 5.35
C PRO A 396 -3.42 11.55 5.90
N GLU A 397 -4.10 12.67 5.66
CA GLU A 397 -5.52 12.85 5.95
C GLU A 397 -6.38 12.19 4.86
N GLN A 398 -6.08 12.50 3.59
CA GLN A 398 -6.72 11.92 2.41
C GLN A 398 -5.93 12.31 1.15
N TYR A 399 -5.66 11.39 0.23
CA TYR A 399 -5.02 11.70 -1.07
C TYR A 399 -5.67 10.91 -2.20
N GLY A 400 -5.66 11.47 -3.42
CA GLY A 400 -6.24 10.82 -4.60
C GLY A 400 -5.27 9.89 -5.30
N ILE A 401 -5.75 8.73 -5.77
CA ILE A 401 -5.04 7.90 -6.76
C ILE A 401 -5.51 8.32 -8.16
N PRO A 402 -4.67 8.97 -8.99
CA PRO A 402 -5.05 9.36 -10.33
C PRO A 402 -5.17 8.15 -11.25
N PHE A 403 -6.13 8.16 -12.17
CA PHE A 403 -6.32 7.10 -13.18
C PHE A 403 -5.04 6.86 -14.00
N ARG A 404 -4.27 7.92 -14.27
CA ARG A 404 -2.96 7.83 -14.95
C ARG A 404 -1.94 6.94 -14.23
N SER A 405 -2.12 6.62 -12.94
CA SER A 405 -1.27 5.66 -12.22
C SER A 405 -1.59 4.20 -12.53
N LEU A 406 -2.74 3.92 -13.15
CA LEU A 406 -3.09 2.58 -13.64
C LEU A 406 -2.65 2.37 -15.10
N VAL A 407 -2.31 3.43 -15.83
CA VAL A 407 -2.05 3.39 -17.27
C VAL A 407 -0.55 3.35 -17.54
N PRO A 408 0.01 2.25 -18.10
CA PRO A 408 1.42 2.17 -18.46
C PRO A 408 1.85 3.26 -19.44
N LEU A 409 3.07 3.79 -19.28
CA LEU A 409 3.54 4.94 -20.06
C LEU A 409 3.64 4.69 -21.57
N LYS A 410 4.01 3.46 -21.97
CA LYS A 410 4.30 3.10 -23.37
C LYS A 410 3.32 2.13 -23.99
N VAL A 411 2.66 1.31 -23.17
CA VAL A 411 1.80 0.21 -23.60
C VAL A 411 0.33 0.62 -23.49
N ASP A 412 -0.42 0.48 -24.58
CA ASP A 412 -1.86 0.71 -24.60
C ASP A 412 -2.64 -0.62 -24.53
N GLY A 413 -3.96 -0.56 -24.30
CA GLY A 413 -4.80 -1.74 -24.11
C GLY A 413 -4.56 -2.46 -22.78
N LEU A 414 -3.84 -1.83 -21.84
CA LEU A 414 -3.43 -2.41 -20.57
C LEU A 414 -3.65 -1.43 -19.42
N LEU A 415 -4.20 -1.92 -18.32
CA LEU A 415 -4.19 -1.25 -17.00
C LEU A 415 -3.45 -2.13 -16.00
N VAL A 416 -2.84 -1.53 -14.98
CA VAL A 416 -2.17 -2.25 -13.88
C VAL A 416 -2.75 -1.76 -12.56
N VAL A 417 -3.22 -2.68 -11.72
CA VAL A 417 -3.86 -2.38 -10.43
C VAL A 417 -3.14 -3.05 -9.26
N GLY A 418 -3.51 -2.68 -8.03
CA GLY A 418 -2.93 -3.24 -6.82
C GLY A 418 -1.51 -2.75 -6.56
N ARG A 419 -0.74 -3.53 -5.78
CA ARG A 419 0.58 -3.13 -5.28
C ARG A 419 1.62 -2.82 -6.36
N SER A 420 1.40 -3.27 -7.60
CA SER A 420 2.35 -3.08 -8.71
C SER A 420 2.02 -1.88 -9.62
N ALA A 421 0.93 -1.16 -9.33
CA ALA A 421 0.56 0.06 -10.06
C ALA A 421 1.63 1.17 -9.89
N SER A 422 1.46 2.30 -10.60
CA SER A 422 2.53 3.28 -10.73
C SER A 422 2.72 4.19 -9.53
N PHE A 423 3.52 3.72 -8.58
CA PHE A 423 3.87 4.42 -7.34
C PHE A 423 5.40 4.48 -7.15
N ASP A 424 5.92 5.55 -6.56
CA ASP A 424 7.26 5.52 -5.96
C ASP A 424 7.24 4.58 -4.72
N THR A 425 8.39 4.00 -4.35
CA THR A 425 8.51 3.01 -3.26
C THR A 425 8.00 3.55 -1.91
N LEU A 426 8.16 4.86 -1.67
CA LEU A 426 7.73 5.49 -0.42
C LEU A 426 6.21 5.65 -0.34
N PRO A 427 5.52 6.37 -1.25
CA PRO A 427 4.05 6.50 -1.20
C PRO A 427 3.34 5.15 -1.39
N HIS A 428 3.95 4.18 -2.07
CA HIS A 428 3.48 2.79 -2.12
C HIS A 428 3.23 2.20 -0.72
N GLY A 429 4.00 2.59 0.31
CA GLY A 429 3.78 2.17 1.69
C GLY A 429 2.36 2.42 2.22
N SER A 430 1.67 3.43 1.67
CA SER A 430 0.25 3.70 1.91
C SER A 430 -0.64 3.18 0.78
N ALA A 431 -0.25 3.40 -0.47
CA ALA A 431 -1.11 3.14 -1.64
C ALA A 431 -1.41 1.65 -1.88
N ARG A 432 -0.56 0.75 -1.37
CA ARG A 432 -0.65 -0.71 -1.58
C ARG A 432 -1.69 -1.44 -0.73
N VAL A 433 -2.34 -0.76 0.21
CA VAL A 433 -3.28 -1.44 1.13
C VAL A 433 -4.49 -1.98 0.37
N MET A 434 -4.93 -3.19 0.74
CA MET A 434 -5.94 -3.93 -0.02
C MET A 434 -7.25 -3.15 -0.26
N PRO A 435 -7.82 -2.40 0.71
CA PRO A 435 -9.06 -1.64 0.45
C PRO A 435 -8.91 -0.63 -0.69
N LEU A 436 -7.78 0.08 -0.73
CA LEU A 436 -7.49 1.03 -1.80
C LEU A 436 -7.21 0.32 -3.12
N GLY A 437 -6.48 -0.80 -3.08
CA GLY A 437 -6.28 -1.66 -4.25
C GLY A 437 -7.61 -2.12 -4.86
N MET A 438 -8.54 -2.59 -4.04
CA MET A 438 -9.88 -3.02 -4.44
C MET A 438 -10.67 -1.88 -5.11
N ALA A 439 -10.60 -0.67 -4.56
CA ALA A 439 -11.19 0.53 -5.15
C ALA A 439 -10.58 0.87 -6.52
N THR A 440 -9.25 0.75 -6.69
CA THR A 440 -8.61 0.94 -7.99
C THR A 440 -8.97 -0.16 -9.00
N GLY A 441 -9.19 -1.39 -8.53
CA GLY A 441 -9.70 -2.51 -9.34
C GLY A 441 -11.10 -2.21 -9.89
N GLU A 442 -12.02 -1.78 -9.02
CA GLU A 442 -13.36 -1.35 -9.44
C GLU A 442 -13.31 -0.24 -10.49
N ALA A 443 -12.45 0.76 -10.30
CA ALA A 443 -12.24 1.83 -11.27
C ALA A 443 -11.73 1.34 -12.62
N ALA A 444 -10.79 0.39 -12.64
CA ALA A 444 -10.22 -0.16 -13.86
C ALA A 444 -11.28 -0.87 -14.72
N GLY A 445 -12.15 -1.68 -14.10
CA GLY A 445 -13.24 -2.37 -14.79
C GLY A 445 -14.21 -1.41 -15.48
N ALA A 446 -14.64 -0.36 -14.78
CA ALA A 446 -15.53 0.66 -15.35
C ALA A 446 -14.85 1.52 -16.44
N ALA A 447 -13.55 1.79 -16.29
CA ALA A 447 -12.77 2.56 -17.26
C ALA A 447 -12.67 1.84 -18.61
N VAL A 448 -12.49 0.51 -18.61
CA VAL A 448 -12.48 -0.28 -19.86
C VAL A 448 -13.81 -0.15 -20.59
N LYS A 449 -14.95 -0.25 -19.89
CA LYS A 449 -16.26 -0.06 -20.51
C LYS A 449 -16.39 1.33 -21.14
N LEU A 450 -15.98 2.36 -20.42
CA LEU A 450 -16.08 3.73 -20.92
C LEU A 450 -15.20 3.96 -22.16
N ALA A 451 -13.97 3.42 -22.17
CA ALA A 451 -13.09 3.49 -23.33
C ALA A 451 -13.70 2.80 -24.56
N ILE A 452 -14.30 1.61 -24.38
CA ILE A 452 -15.02 0.89 -25.44
C ILE A 452 -16.21 1.70 -25.95
N ASP A 453 -17.05 2.25 -25.05
CA ASP A 453 -18.23 3.04 -25.42
C ASP A 453 -17.90 4.29 -26.23
N ARG A 454 -16.74 4.89 -25.94
CA ARG A 454 -16.23 6.08 -26.63
C ARG A 454 -15.45 5.76 -27.90
N GLY A 455 -15.04 4.51 -28.10
CA GLY A 455 -14.15 4.12 -29.18
C GLY A 455 -12.76 4.76 -29.07
N ILE A 456 -12.28 4.98 -27.83
CA ILE A 456 -10.97 5.58 -27.54
C ILE A 456 -10.07 4.58 -26.82
N THR A 457 -8.76 4.82 -26.82
CA THR A 457 -7.82 4.01 -26.05
C THR A 457 -7.82 4.38 -24.56
N LEU A 458 -7.23 3.52 -23.73
CA LEU A 458 -7.11 3.79 -22.28
C LEU A 458 -6.17 4.98 -22.02
N ARG A 459 -5.18 5.19 -22.90
CA ARG A 459 -4.28 6.34 -22.87
C ARG A 459 -4.91 7.63 -23.41
N GLU A 460 -5.91 7.53 -24.28
CA GLU A 460 -6.72 8.68 -24.68
C GLU A 460 -7.68 9.08 -23.55
N LEU A 461 -8.32 8.09 -22.91
CA LEU A 461 -9.16 8.29 -21.72
C LEU A 461 -8.40 9.01 -20.61
N SER A 462 -7.17 8.60 -20.30
CA SER A 462 -6.33 9.20 -19.24
C SER A 462 -5.95 10.67 -19.47
N ARG A 463 -6.14 11.19 -20.68
CA ARG A 463 -5.85 12.57 -21.07
C ARG A 463 -7.12 13.42 -21.21
N SER A 464 -8.29 12.80 -21.16
CA SER A 464 -9.59 13.47 -21.34
C SER A 464 -10.21 13.83 -19.99
N LYS A 465 -10.19 15.11 -19.63
CA LYS A 465 -10.91 15.61 -18.43
C LYS A 465 -12.40 15.32 -18.46
N LEU A 466 -13.01 15.35 -19.65
CA LEU A 466 -14.44 15.09 -19.81
C LEU A 466 -14.77 13.62 -19.56
N ASP A 467 -14.03 12.70 -20.17
CA ASP A 467 -14.31 11.27 -20.01
C ASP A 467 -13.91 10.78 -18.61
N ILE A 468 -12.88 11.35 -17.99
CA ILE A 468 -12.57 11.08 -16.58
C ILE A 468 -13.67 11.58 -15.64
N ALA A 469 -14.27 12.74 -15.91
CA ALA A 469 -15.42 13.18 -15.13
C ALA A 469 -16.61 12.21 -15.27
N GLU A 470 -16.84 11.68 -16.48
CA GLU A 470 -17.86 10.65 -16.72
C GLU A 470 -17.53 9.33 -16.01
N LEU A 471 -16.26 8.89 -16.03
CA LEU A 471 -15.80 7.73 -15.27
C LEU A 471 -16.08 7.91 -13.78
N ARG A 472 -15.72 9.06 -13.21
CA ARG A 472 -15.97 9.37 -11.81
C ARG A 472 -17.47 9.37 -11.49
N ASN A 473 -18.31 9.95 -12.35
CA ASN A 473 -19.77 9.91 -12.18
C ASN A 473 -20.30 8.47 -12.15
N ARG A 474 -19.84 7.64 -13.09
CA ARG A 474 -20.20 6.21 -13.16
C ARG A 474 -19.82 5.47 -11.88
N LEU A 475 -18.59 5.65 -11.39
CA LEU A 475 -18.11 5.05 -10.15
C LEU A 475 -18.91 5.51 -8.92
N THR A 476 -19.27 6.79 -8.85
CA THR A 476 -20.12 7.29 -7.75
C THR A 476 -21.54 6.71 -7.80
N ASN A 477 -22.10 6.50 -9.00
CA ASN A 477 -23.39 5.84 -9.17
C ASN A 477 -23.32 4.35 -8.80
N GLN A 478 -22.14 3.73 -8.93
CA GLN A 478 -21.83 2.36 -8.50
C GLN A 478 -21.51 2.26 -7.00
N GLY A 479 -21.51 3.38 -6.28
CA GLY A 479 -21.39 3.42 -4.82
C GLY A 479 -20.01 3.80 -4.29
N MET A 480 -19.03 4.12 -5.15
CA MET A 480 -17.74 4.65 -4.69
C MET A 480 -17.89 6.06 -4.10
N ASP A 481 -17.18 6.38 -3.01
CA ASP A 481 -17.09 7.75 -2.47
C ASP A 481 -15.85 8.46 -3.01
N LEU A 482 -16.05 9.22 -4.10
CA LEU A 482 -14.97 10.00 -4.72
C LEU A 482 -14.95 11.47 -4.28
N ARG A 483 -15.40 11.77 -3.04
CA ARG A 483 -15.36 13.12 -2.49
C ARG A 483 -14.05 13.37 -1.74
N MET A 484 -13.30 14.36 -2.19
CA MET A 484 -12.24 14.95 -1.39
C MET A 484 -12.86 15.73 -0.22
N ARG A 485 -12.57 15.31 1.01
CA ARG A 485 -13.10 15.98 2.21
C ARG A 485 -12.29 17.24 2.50
N ASN A 486 -12.95 18.22 3.12
CA ASN A 486 -12.27 19.42 3.58
C ASN A 486 -11.64 19.15 4.96
N PHE A 487 -10.33 19.37 5.06
CA PHE A 487 -9.56 19.31 6.31
C PHE A 487 -8.54 20.44 6.32
N ALA A 488 -8.06 20.80 7.51
CA ALA A 488 -7.10 21.89 7.65
C ALA A 488 -5.76 21.51 7.01
N THR A 489 -5.15 22.44 6.27
CA THR A 489 -3.78 22.26 5.79
C THR A 489 -2.86 21.93 6.97
N PRO A 490 -2.10 20.81 6.92
CA PRO A 490 -1.23 20.39 8.00
C PRO A 490 -0.20 21.46 8.38
N ALA A 491 0.20 21.50 9.66
CA ALA A 491 1.13 22.51 10.17
C ALA A 491 2.48 22.48 9.45
N TYR A 492 3.02 21.30 9.15
CA TYR A 492 4.29 21.15 8.44
C TYR A 492 4.26 21.73 7.01
N ALA A 493 3.10 21.72 6.34
CA ALA A 493 2.93 22.23 4.98
C ALA A 493 2.91 23.77 4.94
N LYS A 494 2.68 24.43 6.08
CA LYS A 494 2.72 25.89 6.22
C LYS A 494 4.11 26.41 6.61
N HIS A 495 5.05 25.52 6.91
CA HIS A 495 6.38 25.90 7.34
C HIS A 495 7.18 26.51 6.19
N LYS A 496 8.02 27.52 6.47
CA LYS A 496 8.84 28.19 5.45
C LYS A 496 9.74 27.22 4.65
N ASP A 497 10.25 26.19 5.34
CA ASP A 497 11.17 25.19 4.76
C ASP A 497 10.45 23.95 4.19
N TYR A 498 9.14 24.03 3.94
CA TYR A 498 8.32 22.89 3.50
C TYR A 498 8.86 22.22 2.22
N LYS A 499 9.35 23.01 1.25
CA LYS A 499 9.93 22.46 0.01
C LYS A 499 11.17 21.61 0.28
N GLY A 500 11.99 22.03 1.24
CA GLY A 500 13.10 21.24 1.76
C GLY A 500 12.60 19.94 2.37
N LEU A 501 11.54 20.00 3.20
CA LEU A 501 10.95 18.83 3.83
C LEU A 501 10.40 17.81 2.81
N ILE A 502 9.72 18.25 1.74
CA ILE A 502 9.27 17.34 0.67
C ILE A 502 10.46 16.58 0.08
N THR A 503 11.54 17.30 -0.23
CA THR A 503 12.75 16.70 -0.78
C THR A 503 13.39 15.71 0.20
N ALA A 504 13.58 16.12 1.46
CA ALA A 504 14.17 15.26 2.49
C ALA A 504 13.35 14.00 2.76
N THR A 505 12.02 14.11 2.76
CA THR A 505 11.10 12.96 2.92
C THR A 505 11.16 12.04 1.71
N SER A 506 11.13 12.58 0.50
CA SER A 506 11.18 11.81 -0.76
C SER A 506 12.53 11.10 -0.96
N LEU A 507 13.58 11.63 -0.36
CA LEU A 507 14.90 11.02 -0.34
C LEU A 507 15.09 9.99 0.81
N PHE A 508 14.07 9.82 1.65
CA PHE A 508 14.10 9.02 2.89
C PHE A 508 15.18 9.47 3.90
N LEU A 509 15.42 10.78 4.01
CA LEU A 509 16.38 11.37 4.95
C LEU A 509 15.75 11.73 6.31
N THR A 510 14.42 11.73 6.37
CA THR A 510 13.66 12.07 7.56
C THR A 510 12.29 11.39 7.55
N ILE A 511 11.69 11.27 8.73
CA ILE A 511 10.35 10.71 8.93
C ILE A 511 9.55 11.57 9.92
N GLY A 512 8.24 11.60 9.74
CA GLY A 512 7.30 12.31 10.60
C GLY A 512 6.74 11.46 11.72
N GLY A 513 6.71 10.13 11.52
CA GLY A 513 6.05 9.21 12.43
C GLY A 513 4.53 9.41 12.46
N TYR A 514 3.86 8.73 13.41
CA TYR A 514 2.40 8.75 13.53
C TYR A 514 1.80 10.14 13.81
N ALA A 515 2.58 11.06 14.39
CA ALA A 515 2.12 12.41 14.74
C ALA A 515 2.52 13.48 13.70
N ASN A 516 3.20 13.10 12.62
CA ASN A 516 3.72 14.03 11.60
C ASN A 516 4.54 15.19 12.18
N ASP A 517 5.26 14.96 13.27
CA ASP A 517 6.05 15.97 13.97
C ASP A 517 7.53 15.55 14.17
N GLY A 518 7.89 14.35 13.74
CA GLY A 518 9.23 13.76 13.84
C GLY A 518 10.30 14.49 13.03
N TRP A 519 9.91 15.29 12.03
CA TRP A 519 10.82 16.09 11.21
C TRP A 519 11.57 17.16 12.01
N LYS A 520 10.93 17.67 13.08
CA LYS A 520 11.45 18.73 13.97
C LYS A 520 12.13 19.86 13.19
N LEU A 521 11.38 20.53 12.29
CA LEU A 521 11.92 21.52 11.34
C LEU A 521 12.73 22.62 12.02
N ASP A 522 12.20 23.24 13.08
CA ASP A 522 12.90 24.26 13.88
C ASP A 522 13.92 23.70 14.88
N GLY A 523 14.04 22.37 14.97
CA GLY A 523 15.01 21.72 15.83
C GLY A 523 16.44 21.93 15.31
N ALA A 524 17.39 22.07 16.21
CA ALA A 524 18.80 22.21 15.84
C ALA A 524 19.28 21.00 15.03
N SER A 525 20.00 21.26 13.94
CA SER A 525 20.67 20.23 13.16
C SER A 525 22.11 20.02 13.66
N SER A 526 22.73 18.93 13.21
CA SER A 526 24.12 18.59 13.55
C SER A 526 24.89 18.15 12.32
N ALA A 527 26.21 18.35 12.33
CA ALA A 527 27.10 17.92 11.25
C ALA A 527 26.97 16.41 10.98
N LYS A 528 26.80 15.59 12.03
CA LYS A 528 26.58 14.14 11.89
C LYS A 528 25.30 13.83 11.13
N ARG A 529 24.17 14.48 11.47
CA ARG A 529 22.89 14.28 10.77
C ARG A 529 23.01 14.69 9.30
N PHE A 530 23.56 15.87 9.05
CA PHE A 530 23.70 16.41 7.70
C PHE A 530 24.62 15.56 6.83
N ALA A 531 25.81 15.19 7.32
CA ALA A 531 26.74 14.36 6.59
C ALA A 531 26.19 12.95 6.31
N ASN A 532 25.37 12.37 7.20
CA ASN A 532 24.66 11.13 6.91
C ASN A 532 23.66 11.31 5.75
N GLY A 533 22.95 12.44 5.69
CA GLY A 533 22.10 12.79 4.56
C GLY A 533 22.89 12.88 3.26
N ILE A 534 24.02 13.58 3.26
CA ILE A 534 24.92 13.65 2.09
C ILE A 534 25.42 12.26 1.69
N ARG A 535 25.81 11.38 2.62
CA ARG A 535 26.19 9.99 2.31
C ARG A 535 25.09 9.21 1.60
N THR A 536 23.83 9.40 1.99
CA THR A 536 22.69 8.80 1.28
C THR A 536 22.61 9.34 -0.15
N LEU A 537 22.82 10.64 -0.36
CA LEU A 537 22.91 11.22 -1.70
C LEU A 537 24.10 10.68 -2.50
N GLN A 538 25.26 10.41 -1.88
CA GLN A 538 26.41 9.82 -2.59
C GLN A 538 26.11 8.43 -3.16
N LYS A 539 25.33 7.63 -2.41
CA LYS A 539 24.89 6.31 -2.89
C LYS A 539 23.93 6.44 -4.08
N ARG A 540 23.06 7.45 -4.05
CA ARG A 540 22.02 7.65 -5.07
C ARG A 540 22.52 8.36 -6.33
N TYR A 541 23.44 9.32 -6.16
CA TYR A 541 23.94 10.21 -7.20
C TYR A 541 25.48 10.24 -7.19
N PRO A 542 26.15 9.09 -7.39
CA PRO A 542 27.61 9.00 -7.30
C PRO A 542 28.34 9.94 -8.28
N ASP A 543 27.77 10.20 -9.46
CA ASP A 543 28.33 11.12 -10.45
C ASP A 543 28.31 12.59 -10.00
N SER A 544 27.40 12.94 -9.10
CA SER A 544 27.30 14.30 -8.52
C SER A 544 28.09 14.45 -7.23
N LEU A 545 28.34 13.35 -6.51
CA LEU A 545 29.05 13.32 -5.23
C LEU A 545 30.08 12.18 -5.17
N PRO A 546 31.15 12.24 -5.98
CA PRO A 546 32.06 11.11 -6.20
C PRO A 546 32.97 10.79 -5.00
N ASN A 547 33.19 11.73 -4.09
CA ASN A 547 34.21 11.61 -3.03
C ASN A 547 33.61 11.13 -1.71
N LYS A 548 33.89 9.89 -1.31
CA LYS A 548 33.41 9.33 -0.02
C LYS A 548 33.83 10.20 1.17
N LEU A 549 32.84 10.66 1.93
CA LEU A 549 33.07 11.42 3.18
C LEU A 549 33.71 10.54 4.26
N GLN A 550 34.96 10.86 4.64
CA GLN A 550 35.67 10.15 5.72
C GLN A 550 35.01 10.38 7.08
N ALA A 551 35.07 9.38 7.96
CA ALA A 551 34.44 9.44 9.28
C ALA A 551 35.06 10.51 10.20
N SER A 552 36.36 10.76 10.05
CA SER A 552 37.14 11.77 10.79
C SER A 552 36.53 13.17 10.71
N PHE A 553 36.00 13.57 9.55
CA PHE A 553 35.38 14.89 9.33
C PHE A 553 34.11 15.14 10.15
N ILE A 554 33.50 14.08 10.72
CA ILE A 554 32.30 14.17 11.57
C ILE A 554 32.67 14.09 13.05
N THR A 555 33.78 13.42 13.39
CA THR A 555 34.18 13.15 14.78
C THR A 555 34.94 14.29 15.45
N GLU A 556 35.36 15.31 14.70
CA GLU A 556 36.10 16.46 15.24
C GLU A 556 35.22 17.46 16.00
N GLN A 557 33.89 17.39 15.88
CA GLN A 557 32.97 18.25 16.64
C GLN A 557 32.39 17.56 17.88
N SER A 558 32.18 18.36 18.93
CA SER A 558 31.41 17.92 20.08
C SER A 558 29.99 17.56 19.64
N PRO A 559 29.38 16.45 20.12
CA PRO A 559 28.01 16.05 19.75
C PRO A 559 26.93 17.13 19.93
N ASN A 560 27.21 18.17 20.73
CA ASN A 560 26.31 19.27 21.06
C ASN A 560 26.62 20.58 20.29
N GLU A 561 27.65 20.59 19.44
CA GLU A 561 28.00 21.78 18.66
C GLU A 561 26.97 21.98 17.52
N PRO A 562 26.38 23.18 17.38
CA PRO A 562 25.48 23.48 16.28
C PRO A 562 26.15 23.37 14.92
N LEU A 563 25.40 22.92 13.92
CA LEU A 563 25.86 22.98 12.53
C LEU A 563 25.79 24.43 12.02
N THR A 564 26.92 24.96 11.55
CA THR A 564 26.97 26.25 10.83
C THR A 564 26.72 26.05 9.33
N LEU A 565 26.29 27.12 8.64
CA LEU A 565 26.10 27.15 7.20
C LEU A 565 27.39 26.83 6.45
N GLU A 566 28.49 27.47 6.84
CA GLU A 566 29.79 27.26 6.20
C GLU A 566 30.24 25.80 6.33
N LYS A 567 30.02 25.18 7.50
CA LYS A 567 30.33 23.77 7.70
C LYS A 567 29.42 22.83 6.91
N ALA A 568 28.14 23.15 6.77
CA ALA A 568 27.23 22.38 5.91
C ALA A 568 27.69 22.45 4.45
N CYS A 569 28.03 23.65 3.96
CA CYS A 569 28.54 23.85 2.61
C CYS A 569 29.87 23.12 2.38
N SER A 570 30.80 23.12 3.33
CA SER A 570 32.07 22.39 3.18
C SER A 570 31.88 20.88 3.08
N ILE A 571 30.90 20.31 3.79
CA ILE A 571 30.53 18.89 3.63
C ILE A 571 30.08 18.58 2.19
N ILE A 572 29.29 19.47 1.57
CA ILE A 572 28.86 19.31 0.17
C ILE A 572 30.06 19.43 -0.78
N VAL A 573 30.89 20.47 -0.63
CA VAL A 573 32.11 20.72 -1.44
C VAL A 573 33.02 19.50 -1.43
N LEU A 574 33.31 18.96 -0.24
CA LEU A 574 34.15 17.78 -0.07
C LEU A 574 33.53 16.53 -0.73
N ALA A 575 32.24 16.30 -0.54
CA ALA A 575 31.54 15.16 -1.14
C ALA A 575 31.45 15.26 -2.67
N ALA A 576 31.34 16.48 -3.21
CA ALA A 576 31.37 16.78 -4.64
C ALA A 576 32.78 16.69 -5.25
N GLY A 577 33.82 16.57 -4.41
CA GLY A 577 35.21 16.48 -4.83
C GLY A 577 35.83 17.79 -5.30
N LEU A 578 35.27 18.90 -4.86
CA LEU A 578 35.85 20.22 -5.04
C LEU A 578 36.96 20.46 -4.01
N LYS A 579 37.99 21.23 -4.39
CA LYS A 579 39.06 21.62 -3.48
C LYS A 579 38.62 22.83 -2.67
N GLU A 580 38.56 22.68 -1.35
CA GLU A 580 38.23 23.78 -0.45
C GLU A 580 39.38 24.78 -0.38
N GLU A 581 39.11 26.05 -0.72
CA GLU A 581 40.04 27.16 -0.49
C GLU A 581 39.42 28.11 0.54
N ARG A 582 40.03 28.20 1.74
CA ARG A 582 39.86 29.31 2.71
C ARG A 582 38.42 29.64 3.15
N ASP A 583 37.71 28.73 3.83
CA ASP A 583 36.39 29.02 4.46
C ASP A 583 35.41 29.79 3.53
N ALA A 584 35.42 29.43 2.24
CA ALA A 584 34.63 30.05 1.18
C ALA A 584 33.71 29.02 0.48
N SER A 585 33.37 27.94 1.17
CA SER A 585 32.52 26.85 0.66
C SER A 585 31.12 27.35 0.29
N LEU A 586 30.50 28.22 1.09
CA LEU A 586 29.21 28.81 0.72
C LEU A 586 29.31 29.61 -0.58
N GLN A 587 30.29 30.51 -0.66
CA GLN A 587 30.51 31.34 -1.84
C GLN A 587 30.72 30.48 -3.09
N MET A 588 31.56 29.45 -2.99
CA MET A 588 31.81 28.50 -4.07
C MET A 588 30.54 27.83 -4.56
N LEU A 589 29.71 27.30 -3.64
CA LEU A 589 28.46 26.64 -4.02
C LEU A 589 27.43 27.61 -4.63
N MET A 590 27.41 28.86 -4.19
CA MET A 590 26.55 29.89 -4.78
C MET A 590 27.03 30.31 -6.19
N GLU A 591 28.34 30.45 -6.40
CA GLU A 591 28.92 30.75 -7.71
C GLU A 591 28.71 29.63 -8.73
N GLN A 592 28.72 28.37 -8.27
CA GLN A 592 28.34 27.21 -9.08
C GLN A 592 26.82 27.11 -9.31
N GLY A 593 26.01 27.94 -8.64
CA GLY A 593 24.56 27.91 -8.71
C GLY A 593 23.92 26.70 -8.01
N TRP A 594 24.66 26.00 -7.14
CA TRP A 594 24.14 24.79 -6.47
C TRP A 594 23.32 25.11 -5.22
N ILE A 595 23.57 26.26 -4.58
CA ILE A 595 22.80 26.76 -3.42
C ILE A 595 22.16 28.10 -3.79
N GLU A 596 20.87 28.26 -3.52
CA GLU A 596 20.10 29.45 -3.90
C GLU A 596 20.27 30.58 -2.87
N LYS A 597 20.38 31.82 -3.35
CA LYS A 597 20.47 33.01 -2.48
C LYS A 597 19.26 33.14 -1.56
N ASP A 598 18.06 32.79 -2.04
CA ASP A 598 16.83 32.87 -1.26
C ASP A 598 16.81 31.87 -0.10
N THR A 599 17.38 30.67 -0.28
CA THR A 599 17.56 29.70 0.80
C THR A 599 18.44 30.26 1.91
N VAL A 600 19.57 30.88 1.56
CA VAL A 600 20.48 31.50 2.54
C VAL A 600 19.81 32.67 3.27
N ASN A 601 19.15 33.57 2.53
CA ASN A 601 18.43 34.71 3.10
C ASN A 601 17.27 34.30 4.02
N GLY A 602 16.69 33.11 3.79
CA GLY A 602 15.62 32.55 4.60
C GLY A 602 16.07 32.00 5.96
N MET A 603 17.38 31.86 6.20
CA MET A 603 17.91 31.29 7.44
C MET A 603 17.89 32.31 8.58
N ASN A 604 17.45 31.89 9.77
CA ASN A 604 17.37 32.78 10.93
C ASN A 604 18.75 33.03 11.56
N ASN A 605 19.62 32.02 11.57
CA ASN A 605 20.96 32.09 12.16
C ASN A 605 21.93 31.16 11.40
N PRO A 606 22.83 31.71 10.55
CA PRO A 606 23.82 30.92 9.83
C PRO A 606 24.79 30.13 10.71
N ASP A 607 24.97 30.49 11.98
CA ASP A 607 25.84 29.77 12.92
C ASP A 607 25.11 28.65 13.68
N LYS A 608 23.79 28.53 13.49
CA LYS A 608 22.95 27.53 14.15
C LYS A 608 21.81 27.08 13.24
N LEU A 609 22.15 26.23 12.28
CA LEU A 609 21.18 25.67 11.35
C LEU A 609 20.16 24.77 12.04
N THR A 610 18.92 24.92 11.60
CA THR A 610 17.81 24.02 11.93
C THR A 610 17.76 22.83 10.95
N ASN A 611 16.95 21.82 11.25
CA ASN A 611 16.69 20.74 10.31
C ASN A 611 16.08 21.27 9.01
N GLY A 612 15.16 22.23 9.10
CA GLY A 612 14.55 22.91 7.95
C GLY A 612 15.59 23.55 7.03
N ASP A 613 16.51 24.34 7.60
CA ASP A 613 17.60 24.97 6.84
C ASP A 613 18.45 23.92 6.10
N THR A 614 18.78 22.81 6.76
CA THR A 614 19.57 21.73 6.12
C THR A 614 18.81 21.02 5.00
N PHE A 615 17.49 20.87 5.12
CA PHE A 615 16.68 20.27 4.07
C PHE A 615 16.56 21.19 2.85
N MET A 616 16.54 22.51 3.05
CA MET A 616 16.58 23.49 1.96
C MET A 616 17.93 23.45 1.22
N LEU A 617 19.06 23.35 1.94
CA LEU A 617 20.38 23.16 1.30
C LEU A 617 20.44 21.88 0.45
N ILE A 618 19.90 20.77 0.96
CA ILE A 618 19.83 19.50 0.22
C ILE A 618 18.95 19.65 -1.02
N ARG A 619 17.78 20.29 -0.87
CA ARG A 619 16.86 20.56 -1.97
C ARG A 619 17.56 21.33 -3.09
N ASP A 620 18.20 22.46 -2.78
CA ASP A 620 18.85 23.29 -3.78
C ASP A 620 19.95 22.51 -4.51
N PHE A 621 20.79 21.78 -3.76
CA PHE A 621 21.84 20.96 -4.36
C PHE A 621 21.25 19.89 -5.30
N VAL A 622 20.24 19.14 -4.85
CA VAL A 622 19.64 18.07 -5.67
C VAL A 622 18.95 18.66 -6.90
N LYS A 623 18.23 19.76 -6.74
CA LYS A 623 17.59 20.45 -7.87
C LYS A 623 18.61 20.97 -8.89
N ASN A 624 19.62 21.70 -8.43
CA ASN A 624 20.48 22.49 -9.31
C ASN A 624 21.72 21.73 -9.81
N ARG A 625 22.22 20.74 -9.05
CA ARG A 625 23.37 19.92 -9.45
C ARG A 625 22.98 18.56 -10.02
N VAL A 626 21.97 17.91 -9.43
CA VAL A 626 21.52 16.58 -9.87
C VAL A 626 20.43 16.69 -10.95
N GLY A 627 19.62 17.76 -10.94
CA GLY A 627 18.54 17.97 -11.90
C GLY A 627 17.24 17.26 -11.53
N VAL A 628 17.03 16.96 -10.23
CA VAL A 628 15.84 16.23 -9.74
C VAL A 628 15.01 17.12 -8.81
N THR A 629 13.69 17.09 -8.98
CA THR A 629 12.73 17.82 -8.14
C THR A 629 11.64 16.89 -7.61
N PHE A 630 11.24 17.11 -6.36
CA PHE A 630 10.22 16.31 -5.67
C PHE A 630 8.93 17.08 -5.37
N GLU A 631 8.86 18.37 -5.69
CA GLU A 631 7.68 19.24 -5.54
C GLU A 631 6.55 18.86 -6.53
#